data_AF-A0A962KTW2-F1
#
_entry.id   AF-A0A962KTW2-F1
#
_cell.length_a   1.000
_cell.length_b   1.000
_cell.length_c   1.000
_cell.angle_alpha   90.00
_cell.angle_beta   90.00
_cell.angle_gamma   90.00
#
_symmetry.space_group_name_H-M   'P 1'
#
loop_
_entity.id
_entity.type
_entity.pdbx_description
1 polymer ?
#
loop_
_entity_poly.entity_id
_entity_poly.type
_entity_poly.pdbx_seq_one_letter_code
_entity_poly.pdbx_strand_id
1 'polypeptide(L)'
;MRSKNNNPYAKAAGAYDQNAQQNTPDQRELEGRVLLKSARMMQDLVSDWENRTSEILEATLLYNRQIWMLFYDTAIENPEGNRPNDLRSNIINLANFIFKRELEILSNPQKDKLSVLININKEVAAGLLTGQKAPPPQPSQAPPPAAGSSTNIEG
;
A
#
# COMPACT_ATOMS: atom_id res chain seq x y z
N MET A 1 -33.61 28.47 -25.70
CA MET A 1 -32.53 28.86 -24.77
C MET A 1 -31.97 27.58 -24.13
N ARG A 2 -30.70 27.23 -24.37
CA ARG A 2 -30.01 26.12 -23.68
C ARG A 2 -28.68 26.64 -23.12
N SER A 3 -28.52 26.49 -21.81
CA SER A 3 -27.43 27.02 -20.98
C SER A 3 -26.11 26.28 -21.24
N LYS A 4 -24.99 27.02 -21.27
CA LYS A 4 -23.62 26.48 -21.29
C LYS A 4 -23.22 26.13 -19.85
N ASN A 5 -23.13 24.84 -19.51
CA ASN A 5 -22.63 24.40 -18.21
C ASN A 5 -21.10 24.22 -18.28
N ASN A 6 -20.36 25.25 -17.88
CA ASN A 6 -18.94 25.13 -17.53
C ASN A 6 -18.85 24.37 -16.20
N ASN A 7 -18.34 23.14 -16.24
CA ASN A 7 -18.24 22.28 -15.07
C ASN A 7 -16.84 22.43 -14.40
N PRO A 8 -16.71 23.12 -13.25
CA PRO A 8 -15.43 23.39 -12.58
C PRO A 8 -14.77 22.17 -11.93
N TYR A 9 -15.40 20.99 -11.97
CA TYR A 9 -14.94 19.77 -11.31
C TYR A 9 -13.84 19.01 -12.06
N ALA A 10 -13.47 19.46 -13.27
CA ALA A 10 -12.30 18.94 -14.00
C ALA A 10 -10.96 19.33 -13.36
N LYS A 11 -10.94 20.24 -12.36
CA LYS A 11 -9.73 20.68 -11.66
C LYS A 11 -9.45 19.95 -10.33
N ALA A 12 -10.27 18.98 -9.92
CA ALA A 12 -10.03 18.24 -8.67
C ALA A 12 -9.31 16.89 -8.88
N ALA A 13 -9.42 16.27 -10.07
CA ALA A 13 -8.73 15.01 -10.36
C ALA A 13 -7.21 15.18 -10.59
N GLY A 14 -6.78 16.34 -11.09
CA GLY A 14 -5.34 16.67 -11.22
C GLY A 14 -4.68 17.15 -9.93
N ALA A 15 -5.46 17.53 -8.91
CA ALA A 15 -4.95 18.09 -7.67
C ALA A 15 -4.50 17.02 -6.67
N TYR A 16 -5.02 15.78 -6.73
CA TYR A 16 -4.57 14.70 -5.86
C TYR A 16 -3.25 14.07 -6.36
N ASP A 17 -3.06 13.93 -7.67
CA ASP A 17 -1.76 13.53 -8.23
C ASP A 17 -0.70 14.63 -8.02
N GLN A 18 -1.07 15.91 -8.20
CA GLN A 18 -0.13 17.01 -7.94
C GLN A 18 0.21 17.20 -6.45
N ASN A 19 -0.72 16.96 -5.51
CA ASN A 19 -0.42 17.13 -4.08
C ASN A 19 0.22 15.88 -3.43
N ALA A 20 -0.10 14.67 -3.90
CA ALA A 20 0.53 13.42 -3.44
C ALA A 20 1.96 13.20 -3.97
N GLN A 21 2.44 14.06 -4.89
CA GLN A 21 3.83 14.06 -5.34
C GLN A 21 4.67 15.14 -4.67
N GLN A 22 4.03 16.15 -4.05
CA GLN A 22 4.75 17.32 -3.50
C GLN A 22 5.02 17.22 -1.98
N ASN A 23 4.33 16.34 -1.23
CA ASN A 23 4.50 16.18 0.24
C ASN A 23 4.58 14.73 0.75
N THR A 24 4.62 13.74 -0.14
CA THR A 24 4.49 12.29 0.19
C THR A 24 5.78 11.45 0.15
N PRO A 25 6.91 11.90 -0.43
CA PRO A 25 8.17 11.15 -0.37
C PRO A 25 8.59 10.80 1.06
N ASP A 26 8.54 11.78 1.98
CA ASP A 26 9.02 11.61 3.35
C ASP A 26 8.24 10.56 4.15
N GLN A 27 6.91 10.52 4.00
CA GLN A 27 6.08 9.59 4.75
C GLN A 27 6.23 8.14 4.24
N ARG A 28 6.15 7.92 2.92
CA ARG A 28 6.31 6.56 2.35
C ARG A 28 7.71 6.02 2.57
N GLU A 29 8.71 6.89 2.48
CA GLU A 29 10.08 6.53 2.78
C GLU A 29 10.25 6.15 4.26
N LEU A 30 9.65 6.92 5.18
CA LEU A 30 9.64 6.60 6.61
C LEU A 30 8.97 5.25 6.89
N GLU A 31 7.80 4.99 6.30
CA GLU A 31 7.09 3.71 6.40
C GLU A 31 7.94 2.53 5.90
N GLY A 32 8.63 2.71 4.77
CA GLY A 32 9.59 1.70 4.26
C GLY A 32 10.78 1.48 5.20
N ARG A 33 11.34 2.54 5.80
CA ARG A 33 12.46 2.45 6.74
C ARG A 33 12.09 1.73 8.03
N VAL A 34 10.89 1.95 8.59
CA VAL A 34 10.46 1.24 9.81
C VAL A 34 10.22 -0.24 9.56
N LEU A 35 9.71 -0.62 8.38
CA LEU A 35 9.60 -2.02 7.98
C LEU A 35 10.98 -2.70 7.84
N LEU A 36 11.95 -2.03 7.21
CA LEU A 36 13.32 -2.56 7.13
C LEU A 36 13.96 -2.72 8.50
N LYS A 37 13.70 -1.78 9.43
CA LYS A 37 14.16 -1.90 10.81
C LYS A 37 13.55 -3.13 11.48
N SER A 38 12.24 -3.36 11.33
CA SER A 38 11.56 -4.56 11.84
C SER A 38 12.16 -5.85 11.27
N ALA A 39 12.37 -5.90 9.95
CA ALA A 39 13.02 -7.02 9.28
C ALA A 39 14.43 -7.29 9.81
N ARG A 40 15.22 -6.23 10.08
CA ARG A 40 16.56 -6.35 10.66
C ARG A 40 16.51 -6.88 12.09
N MET A 41 15.63 -6.37 12.94
CA MET A 41 15.47 -6.87 14.31
C MET A 41 15.16 -8.37 14.33
N MET A 42 14.24 -8.83 13.47
CA MET A 42 13.96 -10.25 13.31
C MET A 42 15.15 -11.04 12.75
N GLN A 43 15.91 -10.48 11.81
CA GLN A 43 17.10 -11.12 11.26
C GLN A 43 18.20 -11.30 12.32
N ASP A 44 18.43 -10.29 13.15
CA ASP A 44 19.39 -10.32 14.25
C ASP A 44 18.96 -11.39 15.27
N LEU A 45 17.68 -11.42 15.64
CA LEU A 45 17.10 -12.47 16.49
C LEU A 45 17.27 -13.89 15.90
N VAL A 46 17.07 -14.06 14.59
CA VAL A 46 17.27 -15.34 13.88
C VAL A 46 18.76 -15.74 13.85
N SER A 47 19.66 -14.76 13.78
CA SER A 47 21.11 -14.99 13.73
C SER A 47 21.68 -15.43 15.09
N ASP A 48 21.11 -14.95 16.18
CA ASP A 48 21.50 -15.28 17.56
C ASP A 48 20.40 -16.05 18.31
N TRP A 49 19.76 -16.98 17.60
CA TRP A 49 18.53 -17.64 18.06
C TRP A 49 18.71 -18.39 19.38
N GLU A 50 19.85 -19.03 19.59
CA GLU A 50 20.12 -19.84 20.79
C GLU A 50 20.28 -19.00 22.06
N ASN A 51 20.69 -17.73 21.92
CA ASN A 51 20.88 -16.82 23.04
C ASN A 51 19.68 -15.87 23.26
N ARG A 52 18.60 -16.03 22.49
CA ARG A 52 17.41 -15.18 22.62
C ARG A 52 16.75 -15.35 24.00
N THR A 53 16.22 -14.25 24.53
CA THR A 53 15.28 -14.29 25.65
C THR A 53 13.85 -14.16 25.14
N SER A 54 12.87 -14.61 25.94
CA SER A 54 11.46 -14.38 25.64
C SER A 54 11.14 -12.89 25.50
N GLU A 55 11.76 -12.04 26.33
CA GLU A 55 11.60 -10.59 26.28
C GLU A 55 12.07 -10.00 24.94
N ILE A 56 13.22 -10.43 24.42
CA ILE A 56 13.73 -9.97 23.12
C ILE A 56 12.80 -10.43 21.99
N LEU A 57 12.33 -11.68 22.03
CA LEU A 57 11.37 -12.21 21.06
C LEU A 57 10.08 -11.38 21.07
N GLU A 58 9.49 -11.18 22.25
CA GLU A 58 8.25 -10.42 22.44
C GLU A 58 8.40 -8.97 21.98
N ALA A 59 9.47 -8.28 22.37
CA ALA A 59 9.73 -6.91 21.95
C ALA A 59 9.90 -6.79 20.42
N THR A 60 10.58 -7.77 19.81
CA THR A 60 10.77 -7.82 18.35
C THR A 60 9.44 -8.00 17.61
N LEU A 61 8.59 -8.93 18.07
CA LEU A 61 7.27 -9.14 17.49
C LEU A 61 6.33 -7.97 17.76
N LEU A 62 6.38 -7.37 18.95
CA LEU A 62 5.57 -6.20 19.29
C LEU A 62 5.89 -5.01 18.38
N TYR A 63 7.17 -4.74 18.12
CA TYR A 63 7.58 -3.68 17.19
C TYR A 63 7.00 -3.89 15.80
N ASN A 64 7.04 -5.13 15.30
CA ASN A 64 6.43 -5.48 14.02
C ASN A 64 4.92 -5.29 14.02
N ARG A 65 4.24 -5.78 15.06
CA ARG A 65 2.79 -5.65 15.21
C ARG A 65 2.33 -4.21 15.18
N GLN A 66 3.03 -3.31 15.86
CA GLN A 66 2.69 -1.89 15.90
C GLN A 66 2.71 -1.24 14.51
N ILE A 67 3.69 -1.58 13.67
CA ILE A 67 3.75 -1.11 12.28
C ILE A 67 2.53 -1.63 11.50
N TRP A 68 2.22 -2.91 11.64
CA TRP A 68 1.11 -3.52 10.91
C TRP A 68 -0.28 -3.10 11.41
N MET A 69 -0.42 -2.73 12.68
CA MET A 69 -1.64 -2.08 13.19
C MET A 69 -1.85 -0.72 12.51
N LEU A 70 -0.80 0.10 12.38
CA LEU A 70 -0.91 1.40 11.67
C LEU A 70 -1.39 1.22 10.22
N PHE A 71 -0.84 0.26 9.48
CA PHE A 71 -1.29 -0.02 8.12
C PHE A 71 -2.71 -0.57 8.06
N TYR A 72 -3.08 -1.43 9.00
CA TYR A 72 -4.42 -1.99 9.13
C TYR A 72 -5.45 -0.88 9.40
N ASP A 73 -5.21 -0.05 10.41
CA ASP A 73 -6.09 1.07 10.78
C ASP A 73 -6.25 2.04 9.59
N THR A 74 -5.14 2.41 8.94
CA THR A 74 -5.16 3.25 7.74
C THR A 74 -5.98 2.63 6.60
N ALA A 75 -5.93 1.30 6.44
CA ALA A 75 -6.71 0.60 5.41
C ALA A 75 -8.21 0.57 5.72
N ILE A 76 -8.60 0.54 7.00
CA ILE A 76 -10.02 0.54 7.40
C ILE A 76 -10.61 1.95 7.39
N GLU A 77 -9.87 2.95 7.89
CA GLU A 77 -10.32 4.35 8.04
C GLU A 77 -10.51 5.08 6.70
N ASN A 78 -9.94 4.56 5.61
CA ASN A 78 -10.07 5.14 4.28
C ASN A 78 -10.93 4.26 3.35
N PRO A 79 -12.23 4.04 3.65
CA PRO A 79 -13.03 3.07 2.93
C PRO A 79 -13.46 3.51 1.52
N GLU A 80 -13.33 4.79 1.18
CA GLU A 80 -14.03 5.44 0.05
C GLU A 80 -13.13 6.39 -0.78
N GLY A 81 -11.87 6.05 -1.05
CA GLY A 81 -10.98 6.93 -1.81
C GLY A 81 -9.99 6.21 -2.73
N ASN A 82 -10.16 6.36 -4.05
CA ASN A 82 -9.22 6.18 -5.19
C ASN A 82 -8.22 5.01 -5.22
N ARG A 83 -8.22 4.10 -4.24
CA ARG A 83 -7.42 2.89 -4.20
C ARG A 83 -8.30 1.74 -4.71
N PRO A 84 -7.84 0.93 -5.66
CA PRO A 84 -8.53 -0.29 -6.04
C PRO A 84 -8.86 -1.08 -4.77
N ASN A 85 -10.10 -1.56 -4.64
CA ASN A 85 -10.55 -2.34 -3.49
C ASN A 85 -9.56 -3.46 -3.12
N ASP A 86 -8.89 -4.00 -4.14
CA ASP A 86 -7.85 -5.02 -4.05
C ASP A 86 -6.67 -4.62 -3.16
N LEU A 87 -6.15 -3.39 -3.23
CA LEU A 87 -4.98 -2.99 -2.44
C LEU A 87 -5.28 -2.97 -0.94
N ARG A 88 -6.45 -2.45 -0.57
CA ARG A 88 -6.92 -2.41 0.82
C ARG A 88 -7.11 -3.81 1.37
N SER A 89 -7.83 -4.65 0.61
CA SER A 89 -8.05 -6.05 0.96
C SER A 89 -6.73 -6.80 1.12
N ASN A 90 -5.74 -6.53 0.26
CA ASN A 90 -4.42 -7.13 0.37
C ASN A 90 -3.69 -6.70 1.67
N ILE A 91 -3.74 -5.42 2.04
CA ILE A 91 -3.14 -4.93 3.30
C ILE A 91 -3.80 -5.59 4.51
N ILE A 92 -5.13 -5.62 4.54
CA ILE A 92 -5.91 -6.23 5.62
C ILE A 92 -5.58 -7.73 5.76
N ASN A 93 -5.52 -8.45 4.63
CA ASN A 93 -5.21 -9.87 4.61
C ASN A 93 -3.78 -10.15 5.09
N LEU A 94 -2.81 -9.33 4.68
CA LEU A 94 -1.43 -9.44 5.13
C LEU A 94 -1.30 -9.15 6.63
N ALA A 95 -1.93 -8.09 7.14
CA ALA A 95 -1.92 -7.77 8.57
C ALA A 95 -2.49 -8.93 9.40
N ASN A 96 -3.64 -9.47 9.00
CA ASN A 96 -4.26 -10.62 9.67
C ASN A 96 -3.34 -11.87 9.65
N PHE A 97 -2.71 -12.16 8.52
CA PHE A 97 -1.73 -13.25 8.42
C PHE A 97 -0.57 -13.05 9.40
N ILE A 98 -0.03 -11.84 9.47
CA ILE A 98 1.10 -11.49 10.34
C ILE A 98 0.70 -11.64 11.80
N PHE A 99 -0.43 -11.09 12.24
CA PHE A 99 -0.90 -11.22 13.62
C PHE A 99 -1.07 -12.68 14.02
N LYS A 100 -1.67 -13.50 13.14
CA LYS A 100 -1.79 -14.94 13.38
C LYS A 100 -0.42 -15.62 13.50
N ARG A 101 0.50 -15.31 12.60
CA ARG A 101 1.86 -15.88 12.62
C ARG A 101 2.63 -15.48 13.88
N GLU A 102 2.50 -14.25 14.33
CA GLU A 102 3.14 -13.81 15.58
C GLU A 102 2.59 -14.54 16.80
N LEU A 103 1.27 -14.75 16.87
CA LEU A 103 0.67 -15.57 17.92
C LEU A 103 1.22 -17.00 17.89
N GLU A 104 1.33 -17.61 16.71
CA GLU A 104 1.93 -18.94 16.52
C GLU A 104 3.40 -19.00 16.95
N ILE A 105 4.16 -17.92 16.80
CA ILE A 105 5.56 -17.83 17.23
C ILE A 105 5.62 -17.67 18.76
N LEU A 106 4.79 -16.81 19.35
CA LEU A 106 4.75 -16.62 20.80
C LEU A 106 4.35 -17.91 21.53
N SER A 107 3.38 -18.66 20.99
CA SER A 107 2.94 -19.92 21.60
C SER A 107 3.90 -21.10 21.36
N ASN A 108 4.61 -21.11 20.23
CA ASN A 108 5.60 -22.14 19.93
C ASN A 108 6.75 -21.52 19.12
N PRO A 109 7.78 -20.98 19.81
CA PRO A 109 8.87 -20.25 19.17
C PRO A 109 9.70 -21.16 18.26
N GLN A 110 9.72 -20.86 16.96
CA GLN A 110 10.52 -21.57 15.96
C GLN A 110 11.17 -20.56 15.02
N LYS A 111 12.47 -20.70 14.79
CA LYS A 111 13.30 -19.78 13.98
C LYS A 111 12.71 -19.58 12.58
N ASP A 112 12.32 -20.66 11.93
CA ASP A 112 11.85 -20.64 10.53
C ASP A 112 10.53 -19.88 10.35
N LYS A 113 9.74 -19.73 11.41
CA LYS A 113 8.47 -19.00 11.37
C LYS A 113 8.66 -17.50 11.16
N LEU A 114 9.82 -16.95 11.56
CA LEU A 114 10.17 -15.54 11.37
C LEU A 114 10.56 -15.21 9.93
N SER A 115 11.07 -16.18 9.17
CA SER A 115 11.55 -15.96 7.79
C SER A 115 10.49 -15.35 6.88
N VAL A 116 9.22 -15.77 7.01
CA VAL A 116 8.14 -15.18 6.21
C VAL A 116 7.86 -13.72 6.59
N LEU A 117 7.95 -13.37 7.88
CA LEU A 117 7.70 -12.02 8.35
C LEU A 117 8.81 -11.07 7.89
N ILE A 118 10.07 -11.54 7.96
CA ILE A 118 11.24 -10.83 7.44
C ILE A 118 11.05 -10.52 5.95
N ASN A 119 10.66 -11.53 5.16
CA ASN A 119 10.50 -11.37 3.72
C ASN A 119 9.36 -10.39 3.39
N ILE A 120 8.19 -10.54 4.01
CA ILE A 120 7.07 -9.61 3.80
C ILE A 120 7.50 -8.17 4.10
N ASN A 121 8.17 -7.92 5.22
CA ASN A 121 8.63 -6.58 5.57
C ASN A 121 9.62 -6.00 4.55
N LYS A 122 10.56 -6.82 4.05
CA LYS A 122 11.52 -6.40 3.02
C LYS A 122 10.84 -6.08 1.69
N GLU A 123 9.92 -6.92 1.22
CA GLU A 123 9.21 -6.71 -0.05
C GLU A 123 8.30 -5.49 -0.01
N VAL A 124 7.54 -5.32 1.07
CA VAL A 124 6.67 -4.13 1.24
C VAL A 124 7.52 -2.87 1.35
N ALA A 125 8.62 -2.89 2.12
CA ALA A 125 9.54 -1.77 2.19
C ALA A 125 10.15 -1.42 0.83
N ALA A 126 10.58 -2.41 0.04
CA ALA A 126 11.11 -2.19 -1.29
C ALA A 126 10.07 -1.51 -2.21
N GLY A 127 8.81 -1.94 -2.16
CA GLY A 127 7.71 -1.30 -2.90
C GLY A 127 7.47 0.15 -2.48
N LEU A 128 7.54 0.45 -1.18
CA LEU A 128 7.38 1.81 -0.66
C LEU A 128 8.55 2.74 -1.02
N LEU A 129 9.79 2.23 -0.95
CA LEU A 129 11.02 2.98 -1.19
C LEU A 129 11.31 3.20 -2.68
N THR A 130 10.91 2.27 -3.55
CA THR A 130 11.07 2.43 -5.00
C THR A 130 10.10 3.44 -5.60
N GLY A 131 9.11 3.90 -4.82
CA GLY A 131 8.13 4.91 -5.21
C GLY A 131 7.48 4.54 -6.53
N GLN A 132 6.48 3.65 -6.52
CA GLN A 132 5.82 3.18 -7.73
C GLN A 132 5.43 4.35 -8.64
N LYS A 133 6.24 4.61 -9.67
CA LYS A 133 5.90 5.51 -10.76
C LYS A 133 4.69 4.86 -11.41
N ALA A 134 3.54 5.51 -11.30
CA ALA A 134 2.34 5.06 -12.01
C ALA A 134 2.75 4.77 -13.48
N PRO A 135 2.34 3.63 -14.07
CA PRO A 135 2.58 3.41 -15.48
C PRO A 135 2.05 4.63 -16.24
N PRO A 136 2.77 5.15 -17.24
CA PRO A 136 2.31 6.31 -18.01
C PRO A 136 0.87 6.05 -18.44
N PRO A 137 -0.01 7.07 -18.39
CA PRO A 137 -1.39 6.90 -18.80
C PRO A 137 -1.37 6.25 -20.18
N GLN A 138 -1.90 5.02 -20.27
CA GLN A 138 -2.11 4.39 -21.57
C GLN A 138 -2.94 5.41 -22.38
N PRO A 139 -2.50 5.77 -23.60
CA PRO A 139 -3.26 6.70 -24.40
C PRO A 139 -4.67 6.14 -24.54
N SER A 140 -5.63 6.82 -23.92
CA SER A 140 -7.06 6.53 -24.06
C SER A 140 -7.31 6.45 -25.55
N GLN A 141 -7.65 5.25 -26.03
CA GLN A 141 -8.07 5.08 -27.40
C GLN A 141 -9.19 6.09 -27.63
N ALA A 142 -8.94 7.04 -28.55
CA ALA A 142 -9.90 8.06 -28.89
C ALA A 142 -11.22 7.36 -29.26
N PRO A 143 -12.39 7.83 -28.78
CA PRO A 143 -13.64 7.29 -29.25
C PRO A 143 -13.68 7.37 -30.78
N PRO A 144 -14.19 6.34 -31.48
CA PRO A 144 -14.26 6.38 -32.93
C PRO A 144 -15.05 7.61 -33.38
N PRO A 145 -14.66 8.25 -34.49
CA PRO A 145 -15.36 9.43 -34.97
C PRO A 145 -16.83 9.08 -35.20
N ALA A 146 -17.72 9.85 -34.58
CA ALA A 146 -19.15 9.75 -34.81
C ALA A 146 -19.42 9.88 -36.31
N ALA A 147 -20.05 8.86 -36.89
CA ALA A 147 -20.48 8.86 -38.28
C ALA A 147 -21.30 10.12 -38.56
N GLY A 148 -20.88 10.88 -39.57
CA GLY A 148 -21.56 12.10 -39.99
C GLY A 148 -23.01 11.83 -40.37
N SER A 149 -23.92 12.57 -39.75
CA SER A 149 -25.29 12.67 -40.24
C SER A 149 -25.27 13.52 -41.50
N SER A 150 -25.27 12.88 -42.67
CA SER A 150 -25.57 13.55 -43.92
C SER A 150 -27.00 14.09 -43.88
N THR A 151 -27.09 15.41 -43.97
CA THR A 151 -28.23 16.18 -44.41
C THR A 151 -28.81 15.57 -45.69
N ASN A 152 -30.09 15.20 -45.70
CA ASN A 152 -30.87 15.07 -46.93
C ASN A 152 -31.84 16.24 -47.02
N ILE A 153 -31.49 17.16 -47.92
CA ILE A 153 -32.39 18.08 -48.60
C ILE A 153 -32.78 17.35 -49.89
N GLU A 154 -34.08 17.27 -50.19
CA GLU A 154 -34.72 17.39 -51.52
C GLU A 154 -36.04 16.60 -51.59
N GLY A 155 -37.11 17.27 -52.06
CA GLY A 155 -38.38 16.67 -52.49
C GLY A 155 -39.62 17.32 -51.89
#